data_AF-A0A832ZEF2-F1
#
_entry.id   AF-A0A832ZEF2-F1
#
_cell.length_a   1.000
_cell.length_b   1.000
_cell.length_c   1.000
_cell.angle_alpha   90.00
_cell.angle_beta   90.00
_cell.angle_gamma   90.00
#
_symmetry.space_group_name_H-M   'P 1'
#
loop_
_entity.id
_entity.type
_entity.pdbx_description
1 polymer ?
#
loop_
_entity_poly.entity_id
_entity_poly.type
_entity_poly.pdbx_seq_one_letter_code
_entity_poly.pdbx_strand_id
1 'polypeptide(L)'
;MIHPWIPSANKDERKYMLKKIGVSTPLDLYRDVPSNLLLDKPPEIGFGKILSEFEIRRILESYLRKNKTFLDPPPFMGGGLCFHVVPAAVKY
;
A
#
# COMPACT_ATOMS: atom_id res chain seq x y z
N MET A 1 5.08 -17.66 3.26
CA MET A 1 3.69 -17.15 3.22
C MET A 1 3.62 -16.38 1.93
N ILE A 2 2.79 -16.83 0.99
CA ILE A 2 2.62 -16.13 -0.27
C ILE A 2 1.90 -14.82 0.06
N HIS A 3 2.40 -13.70 -0.43
CA HIS A 3 1.85 -12.38 -0.16
C HIS A 3 1.42 -11.75 -1.49
N PRO A 4 0.20 -11.20 -1.60
CA PRO A 4 -0.34 -10.70 -2.87
C PRO A 4 0.53 -9.59 -3.50
N TRP A 5 1.23 -8.81 -2.68
CA TRP A 5 2.04 -7.69 -3.11
C TRP A 5 3.55 -7.95 -3.14
N ILE A 6 4.00 -9.11 -2.65
CA ILE A 6 5.43 -9.45 -2.60
C ILE A 6 5.60 -10.83 -3.25
N PRO A 7 5.91 -10.86 -4.56
CA PRO A 7 6.00 -12.11 -5.32
C PRO A 7 6.98 -13.11 -4.70
N SER A 8 8.13 -12.62 -4.23
CA SER A 8 9.20 -13.43 -3.62
C SER A 8 9.03 -13.67 -2.12
N ALA A 9 7.80 -13.54 -1.58
CA ALA A 9 7.53 -13.82 -0.16
C ALA A 9 7.57 -15.32 0.18
N ASN A 10 7.65 -16.17 -0.84
CA ASN A 10 7.87 -17.60 -0.65
C ASN A 10 9.23 -17.84 0.05
N LYS A 11 9.19 -18.62 1.13
CA LYS A 11 10.38 -18.92 1.95
C LYS A 11 11.42 -19.70 1.15
N ASP A 12 10.98 -20.63 0.30
CA ASP A 12 11.89 -21.52 -0.44
C ASP A 12 12.60 -20.77 -1.57
N GLU A 13 11.87 -19.94 -2.31
CA GLU A 13 12.44 -19.05 -3.32
C GLU A 13 13.43 -18.08 -2.69
N ARG A 14 13.06 -17.44 -1.57
CA ARG A 14 13.97 -16.54 -0.86
C ARG A 14 15.24 -17.25 -0.40
N LYS A 15 15.12 -18.46 0.16
CA LYS A 15 16.27 -19.26 0.59
C LYS A 15 17.16 -19.65 -0.59
N TYR A 16 16.56 -20.01 -1.72
CA TYR A 16 17.29 -20.31 -2.95
C TYR A 16 18.06 -19.08 -3.45
N MET A 17 17.43 -17.91 -3.52
CA MET A 17 18.08 -16.67 -3.96
C MET A 17 19.26 -16.29 -3.06
N LEU A 18 19.08 -16.31 -1.73
CA LEU A 18 20.15 -15.99 -0.77
C LEU A 18 21.33 -16.96 -0.92
N LYS A 19 21.05 -18.27 -1.04
CA LYS A 19 22.09 -19.28 -1.30
C LYS A 19 22.84 -19.02 -2.61
N LYS A 20 22.14 -18.60 -3.66
CA LYS A 20 22.75 -18.34 -4.98
C LYS A 20 23.69 -17.15 -4.97
N ILE A 21 23.39 -16.11 -4.20
CA ILE A 21 24.24 -14.93 -4.06
C ILE A 21 25.25 -15.04 -2.91
N GLY A 22 25.29 -16.19 -2.21
CA GLY A 22 26.29 -16.49 -1.18
C GLY A 22 26.08 -15.78 0.15
N VAL A 23 24.84 -15.37 0.46
CA VAL A 23 24.49 -14.72 1.74
C VAL A 23 23.56 -15.60 2.56
N SER A 24 23.55 -15.40 3.88
CA SER A 24 22.78 -16.19 4.83
C SER A 24 21.45 -15.55 5.17
N THR A 25 21.44 -14.22 5.29
CA THR A 25 20.25 -13.45 5.68
C THR A 25 20.01 -12.26 4.75
N PRO A 26 18.77 -11.75 4.65
CA PRO A 26 18.52 -10.48 3.96
C PRO A 26 19.29 -9.30 4.55
N LEU A 27 19.66 -9.35 5.85
CA LEU A 27 20.42 -8.29 6.50
C LEU A 27 21.86 -8.21 5.99
N ASP A 28 22.42 -9.32 5.51
CA ASP A 28 23.77 -9.35 4.93
C ASP A 28 23.89 -8.45 3.69
N LEU A 29 22.76 -8.15 3.02
CA LEU A 29 22.68 -7.25 1.88
C LEU A 29 22.83 -5.77 2.27
N TYR A 30 22.67 -5.43 3.55
CA TYR A 30 22.76 -4.06 4.07
C TYR A 30 24.04 -3.82 4.88
N ARG A 31 25.08 -4.63 4.66
CA ARG A 31 26.34 -4.57 5.43
C ARG A 31 27.12 -3.26 5.30
N ASP A 32 26.81 -2.50 4.26
CA ASP A 32 27.33 -1.17 3.94
C ASP A 32 26.61 -0.05 4.69
N VAL A 33 25.45 -0.34 5.30
CA VAL A 33 24.72 0.59 6.15
C VAL A 33 25.25 0.53 7.59
N PRO A 34 25.71 1.66 8.16
CA PRO A 34 26.13 1.72 9.57
C PRO A 34 25.06 1.18 10.53
N SER A 35 25.46 0.35 11.48
CA SER A 35 24.53 -0.34 12.40
C SER A 35 23.70 0.62 13.25
N ASN A 36 24.20 1.81 13.55
CA ASN A 36 23.48 2.85 14.27
C ASN A 36 22.35 3.50 13.47
N LEU A 37 22.30 3.28 12.15
CA LEU A 37 21.21 3.74 11.28
C LEU A 37 20.14 2.66 11.05
N LEU A 38 20.44 1.40 11.39
CA LEU A 38 19.48 0.30 11.29
C LEU A 38 18.52 0.35 12.49
N LEU A 39 17.23 0.17 12.22
CA LEU A 39 16.22 0.09 13.26
C LEU A 39 16.34 -1.25 14.00
N ASP A 40 16.37 -1.19 15.32
CA ASP A 40 16.40 -2.33 16.24
C ASP A 40 14.98 -2.87 16.56
N LYS A 41 13.97 -2.04 16.32
CA LYS A 41 12.55 -2.36 16.43
C LYS A 41 11.80 -2.05 15.13
N PRO A 42 10.63 -2.69 14.88
CA PRO A 42 9.77 -2.30 13.78
C PRO A 42 9.48 -0.80 13.81
N PRO A 43 9.47 -0.12 12.65
CA PRO A 43 9.17 1.31 12.58
C PRO A 43 7.74 1.58 13.08
N GLU A 44 7.57 2.67 13.84
CA GLU A 44 6.27 3.14 14.31
C GLU A 44 5.55 3.90 13.18
N ILE A 45 5.08 3.14 12.18
CA ILE A 45 4.44 3.67 10.97
C ILE A 45 2.99 3.18 10.84
N GLY A 46 2.16 4.04 10.22
CA GLY A 46 0.76 3.72 9.94
C GLY A 46 -0.05 3.48 11.21
N PHE A 47 -0.73 2.33 11.27
CA PHE A 47 -1.64 1.96 12.36
C PHE A 47 -0.99 1.10 13.45
N GLY A 48 0.35 1.00 13.49
CA GLY A 48 1.07 0.14 14.44
C GLY A 48 0.83 -1.36 14.26
N LYS A 49 0.05 -1.74 13.25
CA LYS A 49 -0.21 -3.12 12.82
C LYS A 49 -0.39 -3.16 11.31
N ILE A 50 -0.16 -4.33 10.73
CA ILE A 50 -0.51 -4.62 9.34
C ILE A 50 -2.04 -4.66 9.27
N LEU A 51 -2.61 -3.91 8.32
CA LEU A 51 -4.04 -3.93 8.04
C LEU A 51 -4.33 -4.85 6.86
N SER A 52 -5.42 -5.60 6.95
CA SER A 52 -6.03 -6.28 5.80
C SER A 52 -6.58 -5.27 4.79
N GLU A 53 -6.75 -5.70 3.54
CA GLU A 53 -7.38 -4.87 2.49
C GLU A 53 -8.77 -4.39 2.90
N PHE A 54 -9.52 -5.22 3.62
CA PHE A 54 -10.83 -4.88 4.14
C PHE A 54 -10.77 -3.77 5.21
N GLU A 55 -9.83 -3.85 6.14
CA GLU A 55 -9.66 -2.82 7.18
C GLU A 55 -9.28 -1.47 6.55
N ILE A 56 -8.31 -1.46 5.62
CA ILE A 56 -7.90 -0.23 4.92
C ILE A 56 -9.08 0.37 4.15
N ARG A 57 -9.84 -0.47 3.43
CA ARG A 57 -11.02 -0.02 2.69
C ARG A 57 -12.04 0.65 3.62
N ARG A 58 -12.34 0.05 4.78
CA ARG A 58 -13.28 0.64 5.76
C ARG A 58 -12.79 1.97 6.32
N ILE A 59 -11.49 2.08 6.60
CA ILE A 59 -10.89 3.34 7.09
C ILE A 59 -11.03 4.42 6.01
N LEU A 60 -10.68 4.12 4.76
CA LEU A 60 -10.80 5.05 3.65
C LEU A 60 -12.25 5.48 3.44
N GLU A 61 -13.20 4.54 3.41
CA GLU A 61 -14.63 4.85 3.32
C GLU A 61 -15.11 5.73 4.47
N SER A 62 -14.60 5.53 5.70
CA SER A 62 -14.96 6.37 6.85
C SER A 62 -14.51 7.83 6.70
N TYR A 63 -13.38 8.07 6.04
CA TYR A 63 -12.90 9.41 5.74
C TYR A 63 -13.70 10.05 4.60
N LEU A 64 -13.93 9.31 3.52
CA LEU A 64 -14.67 9.79 2.35
C LEU A 64 -16.12 10.14 2.67
N ARG A 65 -16.76 9.44 3.60
CA ARG A 65 -18.13 9.74 4.07
C ARG A 65 -18.28 11.13 4.72
N LYS A 66 -17.17 11.77 5.12
CA LYS A 66 -17.21 13.13 5.68
C LYS A 66 -17.38 14.20 4.59
N ASN A 67 -17.15 13.85 3.32
CA ASN A 67 -17.29 14.77 2.21
C ASN A 67 -18.77 14.98 1.87
N LYS A 68 -19.12 16.21 1.46
CA LYS A 68 -20.43 16.51 0.88
C LYS A 68 -20.36 16.30 -0.62
N THR A 69 -21.18 15.37 -1.12
CA THR A 69 -21.34 15.14 -2.56
C THR A 69 -22.59 15.87 -3.03
N PHE A 70 -22.43 16.79 -3.98
CA PHE A 70 -23.53 17.52 -4.60
C PHE A 70 -23.96 16.78 -5.85
N LEU A 71 -24.98 15.92 -5.73
CA LEU A 71 -25.58 15.21 -6.87
C LEU A 71 -26.90 15.84 -7.30
N ASP A 72 -27.63 16.43 -6.35
CA ASP A 72 -28.91 17.11 -6.59
C ASP A 72 -29.02 18.38 -5.72
N PRO A 73 -28.92 19.59 -6.31
CA PRO A 73 -28.49 19.83 -7.69
C PRO A 73 -26.99 19.50 -7.85
N PRO A 74 -26.54 19.11 -9.06
CA PRO A 74 -25.12 18.94 -9.33
C PRO A 74 -24.39 20.30 -9.27
N PRO A 75 -23.06 20.32 -9.09
CA PRO A 75 -22.30 21.55 -9.03
C PRO A 75 -22.29 22.28 -10.38
N PHE A 76 -22.74 23.54 -10.38
CA PHE A 76 -22.77 24.43 -11.56
C PHE A 76 -21.76 25.60 -11.46
N MET A 77 -20.66 25.41 -10.73
CA MET A 77 -19.67 26.47 -10.46
C MET A 77 -18.87 26.92 -11.70
N GLY A 78 -18.81 26.09 -12.75
CA GLY A 78 -18.04 26.40 -13.96
C GLY A 78 -16.52 26.32 -13.75
N GLY A 79 -15.75 27.23 -14.37
CA GLY A 79 -14.29 27.29 -14.18
C GLY A 79 -13.51 26.10 -14.73
N GLY A 80 -14.05 25.44 -15.78
CA GLY A 80 -13.49 24.20 -16.33
C GLY A 80 -14.01 22.93 -15.67
N LEU A 81 -14.82 23.04 -14.61
CA LEU A 81 -15.47 21.89 -13.96
C LEU A 81 -16.90 21.73 -14.50
N CYS A 82 -17.17 20.56 -15.08
CA CYS A 82 -18.48 20.18 -15.61
C CYS A 82 -18.86 18.79 -15.09
N PHE A 83 -19.99 18.69 -14.39
CA PHE A 83 -20.51 17.41 -13.93
C PHE A 83 -20.90 16.55 -15.15
N HIS A 84 -20.40 15.33 -15.22
CA HIS A 84 -20.71 14.39 -16.29
C HIS A 84 -20.93 12.98 -15.72
N VAL A 85 -21.72 12.18 -16.43
CA VAL A 85 -21.97 10.79 -16.08
C VAL A 85 -20.95 9.91 -16.79
N VAL A 86 -20.15 9.17 -16.03
CA VAL A 86 -19.26 8.14 -16.58
C VAL A 86 -20.09 6.86 -16.80
N PRO A 87 -20.23 6.38 -18.05
CA PRO A 87 -21.01 5.17 -18.33
C PRO A 87 -20.41 3.94 -17.64
N ALA A 88 -21.24 3.13 -16.99
CA ALA A 88 -20.80 1.94 -16.25
C ALA A 88 -20.07 0.89 -17.11
N ALA A 89 -20.28 0.91 -18.43
CA ALA A 89 -19.58 0.03 -19.37
C ALA A 89 -18.08 0.38 -19.53
N VAL A 90 -17.67 1.59 -19.17
CA VAL A 90 -16.28 2.01 -19.19
C VAL A 90 -15.64 1.57 -17.88
N LYS A 91 -14.76 0.55 -17.94
CA LYS A 91 -13.91 0.19 -16.80
C LYS A 91 -12.80 1.23 -16.63
N TYR A 92 -12.57 1.60 -15.38
CA TYR A 92 -11.41 2.34 -14.90
C TYR A 92 -10.41 1.38 -14.25
#